data_AF-A0A2T7BKV4-F1
#
_entry.id   AF-A0A2T7BKV4-F1
#
_cell.length_a   1.000
_cell.length_b   1.000
_cell.length_c   1.000
_cell.angle_alpha   90.00
_cell.angle_beta   90.00
_cell.angle_gamma   90.00
#
_symmetry.space_group_name_H-M   'P 1'
#
loop_
_entity.id
_entity.type
_entity.pdbx_description
1 polymer ?
#
loop_
_entity_poly.entity_id
_entity_poly.type
_entity_poly.pdbx_seq_one_letter_code
_entity_poly.pdbx_strand_id
1 'polypeptide(L)'
;MKKGIILVLSVLLFACQENKAQQEKKDSAQKSVEKAGQNLKDAAQATGDYLSTERDSLKSALQVQISKVDKKMGELKNDGSAKAMETKKRLQVWRDSLSSKATEVQNASADKWEDTKTGANRLLDKSNRTWDKLKQGIRDAFSDKDSTKKDN
;
A
#
# COMPACT_ATOMS: atom_id res chain seq x y z
N MET A 1 -15.63 47.04 7.35
CA MET A 1 -16.43 45.93 6.80
C MET A 1 -16.24 44.72 7.70
N LYS A 2 -17.19 44.49 8.63
CA LYS A 2 -17.21 43.33 9.54
C LYS A 2 -18.37 42.45 9.10
N LYS A 3 -18.16 41.14 8.86
CA LYS A 3 -19.13 40.06 9.14
C LYS A 3 -18.38 38.74 9.32
N GLY A 4 -18.03 38.42 10.56
CA GLY A 4 -17.71 37.05 10.96
C GLY A 4 -19.01 36.25 11.01
N ILE A 5 -19.00 35.06 10.41
CA ILE A 5 -20.11 34.12 10.46
C ILE A 5 -19.94 33.27 11.72
N ILE A 6 -20.76 33.55 12.73
CA ILE A 6 -20.94 32.72 13.91
C ILE A 6 -21.97 31.64 13.52
N LEU A 7 -21.53 30.38 13.45
CA LEU A 7 -22.42 29.22 13.34
C LEU A 7 -22.93 28.87 14.75
N VAL A 8 -24.13 29.36 15.06
CA VAL A 8 -24.85 29.06 16.31
C VAL A 8 -25.49 27.67 16.18
N LEU A 9 -25.01 26.70 16.97
CA LEU A 9 -25.75 25.49 17.30
C LEU A 9 -26.85 25.85 18.30
N SER A 10 -28.10 25.89 17.84
CA SER A 10 -29.28 25.94 18.70
C SER A 10 -30.06 24.64 18.58
N VAL A 11 -29.73 23.67 19.44
CA VAL A 11 -30.64 22.56 19.75
C VAL A 11 -31.60 23.09 20.81
N LEU A 12 -32.73 23.65 20.38
CA LEU A 12 -33.84 23.96 21.28
C LEU A 12 -34.76 22.74 21.36
N LEU A 13 -34.79 22.20 22.57
CA LEU A 13 -35.83 21.32 23.09
C LEU A 13 -37.20 22.04 22.98
N PHE A 14 -38.06 21.56 22.09
CA PHE A 14 -39.52 21.79 22.14
C PHE A 14 -40.16 20.43 22.48
N ALA A 15 -40.51 20.21 23.74
CA ALA A 15 -41.77 20.59 24.39
C ALA A 15 -42.85 19.50 24.28
N CYS A 16 -43.33 19.07 25.45
CA CYS A 16 -44.49 18.21 25.65
C CYS A 16 -45.75 18.80 24.99
N GLN A 17 -46.39 18.04 24.10
CA GLN A 17 -47.82 18.16 23.81
C GLN A 17 -48.31 16.81 23.23
N GLU A 18 -49.04 16.03 24.02
CA GLU A 18 -49.69 14.78 23.58
C GLU A 18 -50.93 15.09 22.73
N ASN A 19 -50.88 14.80 21.43
CA ASN A 19 -51.77 13.83 20.76
C ASN A 19 -51.64 13.85 19.21
N LYS A 20 -51.55 12.65 18.64
CA LYS A 20 -51.70 12.25 17.21
C LYS A 20 -50.70 12.71 16.14
N ALA A 21 -50.00 13.84 16.25
CA ALA A 21 -49.00 14.25 15.24
C ALA A 21 -47.60 13.61 15.40
N GLN A 22 -47.38 12.87 16.48
CA GLN A 22 -46.08 12.27 16.83
C GLN A 22 -45.84 10.88 16.21
N GLN A 23 -46.90 10.23 15.72
CA GLN A 23 -46.82 8.87 15.17
C GLN A 23 -46.26 8.86 13.73
N GLU A 24 -46.64 9.83 12.89
CA GLU A 24 -46.04 10.01 11.56
C GLU A 24 -44.60 10.58 11.62
N LYS A 25 -44.27 11.37 12.66
CA LYS A 25 -42.90 11.86 12.87
C LYS A 25 -41.95 10.80 13.45
N LYS A 26 -42.44 9.84 14.24
CA LYS A 26 -41.63 8.69 14.68
C LYS A 26 -41.27 7.77 13.50
N ASP A 27 -42.23 7.48 12.62
CA ASP A 27 -41.99 6.63 11.44
C ASP A 27 -41.01 7.29 10.44
N SER A 28 -41.16 8.59 10.19
CA SER A 28 -40.25 9.34 9.31
C SER A 28 -38.88 9.62 9.94
N ALA A 29 -38.80 9.87 11.26
CA ALA A 29 -37.52 9.98 11.97
C ALA A 29 -36.79 8.63 12.05
N GLN A 30 -37.50 7.53 12.29
CA GLN A 30 -36.93 6.18 12.32
C GLN A 30 -36.40 5.78 10.94
N LYS A 31 -37.16 6.01 9.86
CA LYS A 31 -36.68 5.79 8.48
C LYS A 31 -35.50 6.67 8.11
N SER A 32 -35.43 7.90 8.64
CA SER A 32 -34.30 8.81 8.39
C SER A 32 -33.03 8.36 9.12
N VAL A 33 -33.16 7.86 10.35
CA VAL A 33 -32.05 7.27 11.13
C VAL A 33 -31.59 5.95 10.53
N GLU A 34 -32.50 5.09 10.08
CA GLU A 34 -32.16 3.85 9.38
C GLU A 34 -31.46 4.12 8.05
N LYS A 35 -31.95 5.05 7.23
CA LYS A 35 -31.26 5.46 6.00
C LYS A 35 -29.91 6.10 6.27
N ALA A 36 -29.80 6.95 7.30
CA ALA A 36 -28.53 7.54 7.68
C ALA A 36 -27.52 6.48 8.15
N GLY A 37 -27.97 5.50 8.95
CA GLY A 37 -27.16 4.37 9.39
C GLY A 37 -26.74 3.45 8.24
N GLN A 38 -27.64 3.17 7.29
CA GLN A 38 -27.32 2.42 6.06
C GLN A 38 -26.30 3.15 5.20
N ASN A 39 -26.50 4.46 4.93
CA ASN A 39 -25.55 5.26 4.16
C ASN A 39 -24.16 5.34 4.82
N LEU A 40 -24.10 5.47 6.15
CA LEU A 40 -22.83 5.42 6.89
C LEU A 40 -22.15 4.05 6.77
N LYS A 41 -22.93 2.97 6.88
CA LYS A 41 -22.43 1.59 6.75
C LYS A 41 -21.90 1.34 5.34
N ASP A 42 -22.64 1.72 4.30
CA ASP A 42 -22.24 1.55 2.90
C ASP A 42 -21.00 2.37 2.57
N ALA A 43 -20.91 3.62 3.06
CA ALA A 43 -19.71 4.45 2.89
C ALA A 43 -18.49 3.88 3.61
N ALA A 44 -18.67 3.36 4.84
CA ALA A 44 -17.61 2.70 5.59
C ALA A 44 -17.16 1.39 4.93
N GLN A 45 -18.10 0.58 4.43
CA GLN A 45 -17.80 -0.64 3.67
C GLN A 45 -17.07 -0.30 2.37
N ALA A 46 -17.55 0.66 1.57
CA ALA A 46 -16.87 1.09 0.35
C ALA A 46 -15.45 1.60 0.60
N THR A 47 -15.23 2.35 1.69
CA THR A 47 -13.90 2.81 2.10
C THR A 47 -13.00 1.64 2.53
N GLY A 48 -13.55 0.68 3.28
CA GLY A 48 -12.86 -0.53 3.71
C GLY A 48 -12.46 -1.42 2.54
N ASP A 49 -13.38 -1.65 1.60
CA ASP A 49 -13.16 -2.47 0.40
C ASP A 49 -12.12 -1.83 -0.54
N TYR A 50 -12.20 -0.50 -0.72
CA TYR A 50 -11.19 0.25 -1.46
C TYR A 50 -9.81 0.10 -0.84
N LEU A 51 -9.70 0.32 0.47
CA LEU A 51 -8.45 0.22 1.21
C LEU A 51 -7.88 -1.21 1.19
N SER A 52 -8.72 -2.23 1.30
CA SER A 52 -8.30 -3.64 1.19
C SER A 52 -7.78 -3.95 -0.21
N THR A 53 -8.52 -3.54 -1.24
CA THR A 53 -8.12 -3.76 -2.65
C THR A 53 -6.77 -3.10 -2.95
N GLU A 54 -6.56 -1.89 -2.46
CA GLU A 54 -5.32 -1.16 -2.69
C GLU A 54 -4.13 -1.79 -1.95
N ARG A 55 -4.35 -2.26 -0.71
CA ARG A 55 -3.35 -3.05 0.04
C ARG A 55 -2.97 -4.32 -0.69
N ASP A 56 -3.95 -5.08 -1.17
CA ASP A 56 -3.70 -6.35 -1.87
C ASP A 56 -2.96 -6.15 -3.19
N SER A 57 -3.32 -5.11 -3.94
CA SER A 57 -2.62 -4.72 -5.17
C SER A 57 -1.15 -4.37 -4.90
N LEU A 58 -0.90 -3.53 -3.90
CA LEU A 58 0.46 -3.07 -3.58
C LEU A 58 1.32 -4.19 -2.99
N LYS A 59 0.73 -5.04 -2.15
CA LYS A 59 1.36 -6.27 -1.64
C LYS A 59 1.73 -7.20 -2.79
N SER A 60 0.82 -7.43 -3.74
CA SER A 60 1.06 -8.26 -4.92
C SER A 60 2.20 -7.71 -5.78
N ALA A 61 2.25 -6.40 -5.99
CA ALA A 61 3.36 -5.75 -6.72
C ALA A 61 4.71 -5.96 -6.04
N LEU A 62 4.78 -5.84 -4.70
CA LEU A 62 5.99 -6.14 -3.93
C LEU A 62 6.38 -7.62 -4.02
N GLN A 63 5.41 -8.54 -3.92
CA GLN A 63 5.64 -9.98 -4.07
C GLN A 63 6.20 -10.35 -5.45
N VAL A 64 5.71 -9.72 -6.52
CA VAL A 64 6.26 -9.90 -7.87
C VAL A 64 7.75 -9.51 -7.93
N GLN A 65 8.14 -8.42 -7.25
CA GLN A 65 9.55 -8.01 -7.19
C GLN A 65 10.39 -8.98 -6.36
N ILE A 66 9.87 -9.49 -5.24
CA ILE A 66 10.52 -10.52 -4.42
C ILE A 66 10.78 -11.77 -5.27
N SER A 67 9.78 -12.26 -6.00
CA SER A 67 9.92 -13.44 -6.86
C SER A 67 10.97 -13.26 -7.97
N LYS A 68 11.09 -12.06 -8.54
CA LYS A 68 12.16 -11.74 -9.51
C LYS A 68 13.54 -11.84 -8.87
N VAL A 69 13.68 -11.32 -7.65
CA VAL A 69 14.93 -11.37 -6.88
C VAL A 69 15.29 -12.80 -6.52
N ASP A 70 14.33 -13.57 -6.00
CA ASP A 70 14.52 -14.98 -5.63
C ASP A 70 14.95 -15.82 -6.84
N LYS A 71 14.32 -15.61 -8.00
CA LYS A 71 14.73 -16.24 -9.27
C LYS A 71 16.20 -15.93 -9.59
N LYS A 72 16.61 -14.66 -9.47
CA LYS A 72 17.99 -14.26 -9.80
C LYS A 72 19.02 -14.77 -8.81
N MET A 73 18.69 -14.81 -7.52
CA MET A 73 19.53 -15.48 -6.53
C MET A 73 19.66 -16.97 -6.81
N GLY A 74 18.61 -17.62 -7.33
CA GLY A 74 18.63 -19.00 -7.80
C GLY A 74 19.57 -19.21 -9.00
N GLU A 75 19.54 -18.33 -9.99
CA GLU A 75 20.47 -18.35 -11.14
C GLU A 75 21.93 -18.22 -10.70
N LEU A 76 22.21 -17.42 -9.67
CA LEU A 76 23.55 -17.24 -9.11
C LEU A 76 23.97 -18.36 -8.14
N LYS A 77 23.08 -19.30 -7.79
CA LYS A 77 23.33 -20.29 -6.72
C LYS A 77 24.54 -21.19 -7.01
N ASN A 78 24.78 -21.51 -8.27
CA ASN A 78 25.86 -22.40 -8.70
C ASN A 78 27.14 -21.64 -9.06
N ASP A 79 27.12 -20.30 -9.02
CA ASP A 79 28.29 -19.48 -9.25
C ASP A 79 28.98 -19.17 -7.91
N GLY A 80 30.09 -19.87 -7.68
CA GLY A 80 30.92 -19.71 -6.47
C GLY A 80 31.92 -18.56 -6.52
N SER A 81 31.87 -17.68 -7.54
CA SER A 81 32.78 -16.55 -7.59
C SER A 81 32.49 -15.54 -6.46
N ALA A 82 33.54 -14.85 -5.99
CA ALA A 82 33.38 -13.80 -4.98
C ALA A 82 32.37 -12.72 -5.40
N LYS A 83 32.32 -12.41 -6.71
CA LYS A 83 31.39 -11.43 -7.29
C LYS A 83 29.94 -11.94 -7.30
N ALA A 84 29.71 -13.22 -7.58
CA ALA A 84 28.39 -13.83 -7.46
C ALA A 84 27.90 -13.86 -6.00
N MET A 85 28.79 -14.18 -5.05
CA MET A 85 28.47 -14.11 -3.62
C MET A 85 28.12 -12.69 -3.16
N GLU A 86 28.88 -11.67 -3.59
CA GLU A 86 28.57 -10.27 -3.28
C GLU A 86 27.22 -9.85 -3.88
N THR A 87 26.98 -10.22 -5.15
CA THR A 87 25.72 -9.92 -5.84
C THR A 87 24.54 -10.59 -5.12
N LYS A 88 24.70 -11.84 -4.69
CA LYS A 88 23.69 -12.57 -3.91
C LYS A 88 23.40 -11.88 -2.58
N LYS A 89 24.43 -11.39 -1.87
CA LYS A 89 24.25 -10.64 -0.62
C LYS A 89 23.47 -9.34 -0.84
N ARG A 90 23.78 -8.59 -1.90
CA ARG A 90 23.05 -7.37 -2.27
C ARG A 90 21.58 -7.68 -2.63
N LEU A 91 21.35 -8.76 -3.37
CA LEU A 91 20.00 -9.24 -3.70
C LEU A 91 19.21 -9.65 -2.47
N GLN A 92 19.84 -10.33 -1.51
CA GLN A 92 19.20 -10.73 -0.27
C GLN A 92 18.74 -9.52 0.55
N VAL A 93 19.61 -8.52 0.75
CA VAL A 93 19.23 -7.28 1.44
C VAL A 93 18.06 -6.57 0.74
N TRP A 94 18.07 -6.58 -0.59
CA TRP A 94 16.98 -6.01 -1.37
C TRP A 94 15.66 -6.78 -1.19
N ARG A 95 15.72 -8.11 -1.24
CA ARG A 95 14.59 -9.01 -1.00
C ARG A 95 13.99 -8.80 0.39
N ASP A 96 14.83 -8.68 1.41
CA ASP A 96 14.40 -8.48 2.79
C ASP A 96 13.72 -7.11 2.97
N SER A 97 14.22 -6.07 2.29
CA SER A 97 13.58 -4.74 2.26
C SER A 97 12.19 -4.78 1.61
N LEU A 98 12.04 -5.50 0.49
CA LEU A 98 10.74 -5.70 -0.17
C LEU A 98 9.78 -6.50 0.71
N SER A 99 10.27 -7.56 1.35
CA SER A 99 9.47 -8.41 2.25
C SER A 99 8.99 -7.64 3.47
N SER A 100 9.88 -6.87 4.11
CA SER A 100 9.53 -6.01 5.25
C SER A 100 8.45 -5.00 4.86
N LYS A 101 8.59 -4.33 3.69
CA LYS A 101 7.58 -3.39 3.21
C LYS A 101 6.25 -4.06 2.85
N ALA A 102 6.27 -5.30 2.33
CA ALA A 102 5.04 -6.06 2.06
C ALA A 102 4.28 -6.39 3.35
N THR A 103 5.00 -6.72 4.43
CA THR A 103 4.41 -6.90 5.77
C THR A 103 3.85 -5.59 6.31
N GLU A 104 4.54 -4.47 6.13
CA GLU A 104 4.02 -3.15 6.53
C GLU A 104 2.73 -2.79 5.79
N VAL A 105 2.67 -3.02 4.47
CA VAL A 105 1.46 -2.80 3.65
C VAL A 105 0.29 -3.64 4.16
N GLN A 106 0.52 -4.90 4.49
CA GLN A 106 -0.51 -5.80 5.01
C GLN A 106 -1.04 -5.35 6.38
N ASN A 107 -0.17 -4.82 7.23
CA ASN A 107 -0.49 -4.48 8.62
C ASN A 107 -0.82 -2.98 8.83
N ALA A 108 -0.83 -2.18 7.77
CA ALA A 108 -1.11 -0.75 7.87
C ALA A 108 -2.54 -0.51 8.38
N SER A 109 -2.71 0.43 9.32
CA SER A 109 -4.02 0.96 9.67
C SER A 109 -4.47 2.01 8.64
N ALA A 110 -5.74 2.42 8.67
CA ALA A 110 -6.24 3.50 7.81
C ALA A 110 -5.42 4.79 8.00
N ASP A 111 -5.12 5.15 9.24
CA ASP A 111 -4.38 6.39 9.57
C ASP A 111 -2.93 6.39 9.06
N LYS A 112 -2.31 5.21 8.89
CA LYS A 112 -0.93 5.06 8.38
C LYS A 112 -0.88 4.64 6.91
N TRP A 113 -2.03 4.57 6.24
CA TRP A 113 -2.13 3.99 4.91
C TRP A 113 -1.35 4.80 3.88
N GLU A 114 -1.57 6.12 3.83
CA GLU A 114 -0.95 6.98 2.82
C GLU A 114 0.58 7.01 2.93
N ASP A 115 1.12 7.04 4.15
CA ASP A 115 2.56 6.97 4.39
C ASP A 115 3.13 5.61 3.96
N THR A 116 2.44 4.52 4.32
CA THR A 116 2.85 3.16 3.93
C THR A 116 2.84 2.99 2.42
N LYS A 117 1.76 3.42 1.76
CA LYS A 117 1.58 3.41 0.32
C LYS A 117 2.66 4.21 -0.39
N THR A 118 2.94 5.43 0.08
CA THR A 118 4.02 6.26 -0.45
C THR A 118 5.38 5.59 -0.30
N GLY A 119 5.67 5.02 0.86
CA GLY A 119 6.90 4.29 1.12
C GLY A 119 7.07 3.06 0.22
N ALA A 120 6.00 2.29 0.01
CA ALA A 120 5.98 1.13 -0.86
C ALA A 120 6.17 1.52 -2.34
N ASN A 121 5.47 2.54 -2.82
CA ASN A 121 5.65 3.05 -4.19
C ASN A 121 7.08 3.55 -4.44
N ARG A 122 7.65 4.31 -3.51
CA ARG A 122 9.06 4.75 -3.59
C ARG A 122 10.03 3.56 -3.63
N LEU A 123 9.74 2.49 -2.89
CA LEU A 123 10.56 1.28 -2.91
C LEU A 123 10.43 0.54 -4.25
N LEU A 124 9.21 0.40 -4.79
CA LEU A 124 8.97 -0.20 -6.10
C LEU A 124 9.68 0.56 -7.22
N ASP A 125 9.63 1.90 -7.20
CA ASP A 125 10.35 2.74 -8.17
C ASP A 125 11.87 2.58 -8.05
N LYS A 126 12.38 2.53 -6.82
CA LYS A 126 13.81 2.23 -6.58
C LYS A 126 14.15 0.80 -7.02
N SER A 127 13.23 -0.15 -6.90
CA SER A 127 13.41 -1.55 -7.31
C SER A 127 13.70 -1.63 -8.79
N ASN A 128 12.90 -0.96 -9.63
CA ASN A 128 13.09 -0.99 -11.07
C ASN A 128 14.48 -0.44 -11.46
N ARG A 129 14.90 0.69 -10.87
CA ARG A 129 16.25 1.27 -11.11
C ARG A 129 17.39 0.37 -10.60
N THR A 130 17.23 -0.20 -9.42
CA THR A 130 18.23 -1.08 -8.79
C THR A 130 18.37 -2.38 -9.58
N TRP A 131 17.26 -2.90 -10.08
CA TRP A 131 17.23 -4.08 -10.93
C TRP A 131 17.97 -3.88 -12.25
N ASP A 132 17.83 -2.71 -12.88
CA ASP A 132 18.57 -2.39 -14.09
C ASP A 132 20.08 -2.28 -13.84
N LYS A 133 20.48 -1.62 -12.75
CA LYS A 133 21.89 -1.55 -12.33
C LYS A 133 22.47 -2.93 -12.00
N LEU A 134 21.68 -3.79 -11.36
CA LEU A 134 22.09 -5.16 -11.06
C LEU A 134 22.27 -5.97 -12.34
N LYS A 135 21.33 -5.88 -13.30
CA LYS A 135 21.45 -6.54 -14.60
C LYS A 135 22.69 -6.06 -15.37
N GLN A 136 22.99 -4.77 -15.33
CA GLN A 136 24.23 -4.20 -15.89
C GLN A 136 25.46 -4.76 -15.18
N GLY A 137 25.53 -4.67 -13.84
CA GLY A 137 26.66 -5.17 -13.08
C GLY A 137 26.92 -6.66 -13.25
N ILE A 138 25.86 -7.47 -13.45
CA ILE A 138 25.96 -8.89 -13.82
C ILE A 138 26.48 -9.04 -15.25
N ARG A 139 25.93 -8.31 -16.23
CA ARG A 139 26.43 -8.34 -17.61
C ARG A 139 27.92 -8.01 -17.66
N ASP A 140 28.32 -6.89 -17.08
CA ASP A 140 29.70 -6.41 -17.07
C ASP A 140 30.62 -7.41 -16.34
N ALA A 141 30.14 -8.03 -15.27
CA ALA A 141 30.90 -9.06 -14.54
C ALA A 141 31.22 -10.32 -15.35
N PHE A 142 30.35 -10.68 -16.27
CA PHE A 142 30.46 -11.95 -17.00
C PHE A 142 30.88 -11.75 -18.46
N SER A 143 30.79 -10.53 -19.00
CA SER A 143 31.38 -10.16 -20.29
C SER A 143 32.90 -10.04 -20.24
N ASP A 144 33.47 -9.66 -19.10
CA ASP A 144 34.94 -9.54 -18.90
C ASP A 144 35.67 -10.90 -18.94
N LYS A 145 34.93 -12.02 -18.84
CA LYS A 145 35.48 -13.38 -18.86
C LYS A 145 35.70 -13.91 -20.29
N ASP A 146 35.07 -13.30 -21.29
CA ASP A 146 35.20 -13.69 -22.70
C ASP A 146 36.36 -12.98 -23.41
N SER A 147 36.73 -11.77 -22.96
CA SER A 147 37.87 -11.01 -23.51
C SER A 147 39.22 -11.61 -23.13
N THR A 148 39.37 -12.22 -21.96
CA THR A 148 40.65 -12.82 -21.51
C THR A 148 40.98 -14.18 -22.16
N LYS A 149 40.09 -14.74 -23.01
CA LYS A 149 40.35 -15.99 -23.75
C LYS A 149 40.80 -15.78 -25.19
N LYS A 150 40.91 -14.53 -25.66
CA LYS A 150 41.23 -14.25 -27.07
C LYS A 150 42.72 -14.01 -27.35
N ASP A 151 43.55 -13.95 -26.31
CA ASP A 151 44.97 -13.59 -26.41
C ASP A 151 45.89 -14.74 -25.96
N ASN A 152 45.55 -16.01 -26.26
CA ASN A 152 46.46 -17.14 -26.05
C ASN A 152 46.36 -18.18 -27.17
#